data_AF-A0A0D2D540-F1
#
_entry.id   AF-A0A0D2D540-F1
#
_cell.length_a   1.000
_cell.length_b   1.000
_cell.length_c   1.000
_cell.angle_alpha   90.00
_cell.angle_beta   90.00
_cell.angle_gamma   90.00
#
_symmetry.space_group_name_H-M   'P 1'
#
loop_
_entity.id
_entity.type
_entity.pdbx_description
1 polymer ?
#
loop_
_entity_poly.entity_id
_entity_poly.type
_entity_poly.pdbx_seq_one_letter_code
_entity_poly.pdbx_strand_id
1 'polypeptide(L)'
;MATDATDPEAAARSTLVALETRLRRLEFLLKGCSNEYGIPDPVRKPAQHNETVWARLDSLDSEMVKLKKLNGSAGTLIRNVEQLSTAYPELFASRTIATDVPKSEDLSTLASIVLSHATLFPETASRLSSLQTLQIPPAGQSSELLSLAPRLEQTRRIEEEMSDEVSDLRERSARCLEWWVKIGVVGMGDLWEDWEGRVAKVERHLIRWERRAKEEQGYL
;
A
#
# COMPACT_ATOMS: atom_id res chain seq x y z
N MET A 1 -20.79 -16.94 39.79
CA MET A 1 -21.09 -18.12 40.62
C MET A 1 -19.77 -18.83 40.86
N ALA A 2 -19.25 -18.72 42.08
CA ALA A 2 -17.99 -19.35 42.47
C ALA A 2 -18.25 -20.84 42.69
N THR A 3 -17.71 -21.70 41.83
CA THR A 3 -17.74 -23.14 42.03
C THR A 3 -16.65 -23.52 43.02
N ASP A 4 -17.05 -24.26 44.03
CA ASP A 4 -16.26 -24.69 45.18
C ASP A 4 -14.88 -25.25 44.81
N ALA A 5 -13.88 -24.81 45.57
CA ALA A 5 -12.49 -25.26 45.46
C ALA A 5 -12.25 -26.66 46.07
N THR A 6 -13.29 -27.45 46.33
CA THR A 6 -13.21 -28.72 47.10
C THR A 6 -13.45 -29.97 46.27
N ASP A 7 -13.89 -29.87 45.01
CA ASP A 7 -14.12 -31.04 44.16
C ASP A 7 -12.87 -31.38 43.33
N PRO A 8 -12.20 -32.52 43.59
CA PRO A 8 -10.96 -32.88 42.90
C PRO A 8 -11.17 -33.07 41.39
N GLU A 9 -12.36 -33.51 40.97
CA GLU A 9 -12.71 -33.66 39.55
C GLU A 9 -12.87 -32.31 38.84
N ALA A 10 -13.43 -31.30 39.50
CA ALA A 10 -13.58 -29.96 38.94
C ALA A 10 -12.21 -29.28 38.76
N ALA A 11 -11.31 -29.46 39.73
CA ALA A 11 -9.92 -29.01 39.65
C ALA A 11 -9.11 -29.74 38.55
N ALA A 12 -9.33 -31.05 38.36
CA ALA A 12 -8.71 -31.82 37.29
C ALA A 12 -9.19 -31.35 35.89
N ARG A 13 -10.48 -31.03 35.75
CA ARG A 13 -11.02 -30.52 34.48
C ARG A 13 -10.51 -29.10 34.17
N SER A 14 -10.45 -28.22 35.17
CA SER A 14 -9.95 -26.86 34.97
C SER A 14 -8.47 -26.84 34.60
N THR A 15 -7.66 -27.70 35.22
CA THR A 15 -6.23 -27.84 34.88
C THR A 15 -6.04 -28.43 33.48
N LEU A 16 -6.86 -29.40 33.07
CA LEU A 16 -6.82 -29.94 31.70
C LEU A 16 -7.14 -28.86 30.68
N VAL A 17 -8.19 -28.06 30.88
CA VAL A 17 -8.53 -26.93 30.00
C VAL A 17 -7.40 -25.88 29.96
N ALA A 18 -6.75 -25.60 31.09
CA ALA A 18 -5.60 -24.70 31.14
C ALA A 18 -4.38 -25.26 30.38
N LEU A 19 -4.16 -26.57 30.43
CA LEU A 19 -3.11 -27.23 29.65
C LEU A 19 -3.43 -27.25 28.16
N GLU A 20 -4.68 -27.51 27.79
CA GLU A 20 -5.14 -27.51 26.40
C GLU A 20 -5.00 -26.12 25.76
N THR A 21 -5.42 -25.07 26.46
CA THR A 21 -5.27 -23.69 25.98
C THR A 21 -3.80 -23.29 25.82
N ARG A 22 -2.93 -23.70 26.75
CA ARG A 22 -1.47 -23.49 26.62
C ARG A 22 -0.88 -24.29 25.46
N LEU A 23 -1.30 -25.53 25.26
CA LEU A 23 -0.85 -26.37 24.16
C LEU A 23 -1.24 -25.74 22.83
N ARG A 24 -2.50 -25.34 22.66
CA ARG A 24 -2.97 -24.61 21.46
C ARG A 24 -2.13 -23.36 21.21
N ARG A 25 -1.83 -22.56 22.25
CA ARG A 25 -0.97 -21.38 22.10
C ARG A 25 0.43 -21.74 21.60
N LEU A 26 1.04 -22.81 22.11
CA LEU A 26 2.34 -23.29 21.64
C LEU A 26 2.28 -23.78 20.19
N GLU A 27 1.22 -24.49 19.80
CA GLU A 27 1.02 -24.92 18.42
C GLU A 27 0.85 -23.73 17.47
N PHE A 28 0.10 -22.71 17.88
CA PHE A 28 -0.03 -21.47 17.14
C PHE A 28 1.31 -20.75 17.00
N LEU A 29 2.11 -20.65 18.07
CA LEU A 29 3.44 -20.03 18.00
C LEU A 29 4.39 -20.79 17.07
N LEU A 30 4.27 -22.12 17.01
CA LEU A 30 5.13 -22.96 16.18
C LEU A 30 4.77 -22.88 14.69
N LYS A 31 3.47 -22.81 14.36
CA LYS A 31 2.98 -22.84 12.97
C LYS A 31 2.62 -21.46 12.40
N GLY A 32 2.24 -20.51 13.24
CA GLY A 32 1.72 -19.19 12.84
C GLY A 32 0.34 -19.22 12.18
N CYS A 33 -0.28 -20.39 12.02
CA CYS A 33 -1.55 -20.56 11.32
C CYS A 33 -2.64 -21.04 12.28
N SER A 34 -3.84 -20.48 12.13
CA SER A 34 -5.05 -20.90 12.82
C SER A 34 -6.16 -21.12 11.79
N ASN A 35 -7.05 -22.06 12.06
CA ASN A 35 -8.22 -22.28 11.21
C ASN A 35 -9.23 -21.14 11.38
N GLU A 36 -10.27 -21.11 10.54
CA GLU A 36 -11.34 -20.11 10.55
C GLU A 36 -12.03 -19.93 11.93
N TYR A 37 -11.91 -20.92 12.82
CA TYR A 37 -12.46 -20.92 14.18
C TYR A 37 -11.46 -20.52 15.28
N GLY A 38 -10.26 -20.05 14.93
CA GLY A 38 -9.25 -19.63 15.91
C GLY A 38 -8.56 -20.80 16.65
N ILE A 39 -8.79 -22.04 16.22
CA ILE A 39 -8.15 -23.24 16.76
C ILE A 39 -6.94 -23.56 15.88
N PRO A 40 -5.72 -23.65 16.44
CA PRO A 40 -4.53 -24.02 15.67
C PRO A 40 -4.64 -25.48 15.23
N ASP A 41 -4.21 -25.75 14.01
CA ASP A 41 -4.15 -27.12 13.51
C ASP A 41 -3.21 -27.97 14.36
N PRO A 42 -3.57 -29.20 14.72
CA PRO A 42 -2.72 -30.08 15.52
C PRO A 42 -1.39 -30.32 14.80
N VAL A 43 -0.28 -30.31 15.53
CA VAL A 43 1.06 -30.53 14.95
C VAL A 43 1.10 -31.91 14.28
N ARG A 44 1.17 -31.94 12.95
CA ARG A 44 1.37 -33.18 12.20
C ARG A 44 2.81 -33.64 12.48
N LYS A 45 2.98 -34.91 12.86
CA LYS A 45 4.31 -35.51 13.00
C LYS A 45 5.03 -35.34 11.65
N PRO A 46 6.22 -34.71 11.62
CA PRO A 46 6.90 -34.46 10.36
C PRO A 46 7.23 -35.80 9.70
N ALA A 47 6.88 -35.92 8.42
CA ALA A 47 7.17 -37.13 7.65
C ALA A 47 8.64 -37.19 7.23
N GLN A 48 9.30 -36.03 7.20
CA GLN A 48 10.69 -35.86 6.78
C GLN A 48 11.44 -34.98 7.77
N HIS A 49 12.72 -35.27 8.01
CA HIS A 49 13.53 -34.52 8.97
C HIS A 49 13.67 -33.02 8.60
N ASN A 50 13.59 -32.68 7.31
CA ASN A 50 13.62 -31.31 6.79
C ASN A 50 12.40 -30.47 7.18
N GLU A 51 11.30 -31.10 7.62
CA GLU A 51 10.11 -30.41 8.10
C GLU A 51 10.20 -30.04 9.59
N THR A 52 11.20 -30.56 10.30
CA THR A 52 11.41 -30.21 11.70
C THR A 52 11.83 -28.75 11.84
N VAL A 53 11.36 -28.08 12.90
CA VAL A 53 11.72 -26.69 13.20
C VAL A 53 13.23 -26.52 13.34
N TRP A 54 13.90 -27.53 13.92
CA TRP A 54 15.36 -27.55 14.05
C TRP A 54 16.08 -27.59 12.71
N ALA A 55 15.68 -28.44 11.78
CA ALA A 55 16.30 -28.49 10.45
C ALA A 55 16.06 -27.19 9.66
N ARG A 56 14.89 -26.57 9.80
CA ARG A 56 14.61 -25.25 9.21
C ARG A 56 15.49 -24.17 9.82
N LEU A 57 15.66 -24.16 11.14
CA LEU A 57 16.52 -23.21 11.82
C LEU A 57 17.99 -23.37 11.39
N ASP A 58 18.48 -24.61 11.28
CA ASP A 58 19.83 -24.91 10.80
C ASP A 58 20.02 -24.49 9.33
N SER A 59 19.00 -24.69 8.48
CA SER A 59 19.03 -24.20 7.11
C SER A 59 19.12 -22.68 7.02
N LEU A 60 18.34 -21.96 7.84
CA LEU A 60 18.36 -20.50 7.93
C LEU A 60 19.70 -19.98 8.47
N ASP A 61 20.28 -20.66 9.46
CA ASP A 61 21.61 -20.31 9.97
C ASP A 61 22.67 -20.50 8.87
N SER A 62 22.61 -21.61 8.14
CA SER A 62 23.50 -21.86 7.01
C SER A 62 23.37 -20.81 5.91
N GLU A 63 22.15 -20.33 5.64
CA GLU A 63 21.87 -19.26 4.68
C GLU A 63 22.36 -17.91 5.17
N MET A 64 22.16 -17.59 6.46
CA MET A 64 22.67 -16.37 7.08
C MET A 64 24.20 -16.33 7.05
N VAL A 65 24.86 -17.45 7.33
CA VAL A 65 26.32 -17.60 7.20
C VAL A 65 26.78 -17.41 5.75
N LYS A 66 26.02 -17.87 4.76
CA LYS A 66 26.29 -17.61 3.33
C LYS A 66 26.14 -16.13 3.00
N LEU A 67 25.06 -15.48 3.46
CA LEU A 67 24.82 -14.05 3.24
C LEU A 67 25.92 -13.18 3.87
N LYS A 68 26.42 -13.55 5.05
CA LYS A 68 27.57 -12.90 5.72
C LYS A 68 28.86 -12.96 4.87
N LYS A 69 29.04 -14.01 4.07
CA LYS A 69 30.22 -14.19 3.19
C LYS A 69 30.12 -13.39 1.89
N LEU A 70 28.94 -12.92 1.50
CA LEU A 70 28.76 -12.13 0.28
C LEU A 70 29.35 -10.72 0.45
N ASN A 71 30.15 -10.29 -0.52
CA ASN A 71 30.73 -8.94 -0.56
C ASN A 71 29.76 -7.99 -1.28
N GLY A 72 28.73 -7.54 -0.58
CA GLY A 72 27.74 -6.59 -1.07
C GLY A 72 27.05 -5.86 0.08
N SER A 73 26.13 -4.94 -0.24
CA SER A 73 25.40 -4.15 0.77
C SER A 73 24.67 -5.03 1.81
N ALA A 74 24.11 -6.17 1.39
CA ALA A 74 23.47 -7.11 2.31
C ALA A 74 24.46 -7.77 3.30
N GLY A 75 25.66 -8.14 2.83
CA GLY A 75 26.67 -8.75 3.69
C GLY A 75 27.32 -7.76 4.67
N THR A 76 27.49 -6.50 4.29
CA THR A 76 27.97 -5.46 5.20
C THR A 76 26.93 -5.12 6.28
N LEU A 77 25.65 -5.06 5.93
CA LEU A 77 24.57 -4.84 6.90
C LEU A 77 24.50 -5.96 7.94
N ILE A 78 24.58 -7.22 7.54
CA ILE A 78 24.57 -8.36 8.47
C ILE A 78 25.76 -8.30 9.44
N ARG A 79 26.96 -8.00 8.93
CA ARG A 79 28.15 -7.83 9.78
C ARG A 79 28.01 -6.65 10.75
N ASN A 80 27.41 -5.55 10.31
CA ASN A 80 27.16 -4.38 11.17
C ASN A 80 26.13 -4.68 12.25
N VAL A 81 25.05 -5.42 11.93
CA VAL A 81 24.05 -5.84 12.93
C VAL A 81 24.65 -6.82 13.93
N GLU A 82 25.50 -7.75 13.48
CA GLU A 82 26.23 -8.66 14.37
C GLU A 82 27.17 -7.87 15.30
N GLN A 83 27.94 -6.92 14.77
CA GLN A 83 28.76 -6.01 15.57
C GLN A 83 27.94 -5.17 16.55
N LEU A 84 26.75 -4.71 16.15
CA LEU A 84 25.84 -3.99 17.02
C LEU A 84 25.28 -4.89 18.12
N SER A 85 24.95 -6.15 17.81
CA SER A 85 24.45 -7.13 18.77
C SER A 85 25.50 -7.53 19.80
N THR A 86 26.78 -7.61 19.42
CA THR A 86 27.88 -7.92 20.34
C THR A 86 28.31 -6.71 21.15
N ALA A 87 28.29 -5.51 20.56
CA ALA A 87 28.61 -4.27 21.25
C ALA A 87 27.51 -3.83 22.23
N TYR A 88 26.24 -4.09 21.90
CA TYR A 88 25.09 -3.68 22.70
C TYR A 88 24.09 -4.83 22.87
N PRO A 89 24.43 -5.86 23.66
CA PRO A 89 23.51 -6.96 23.97
C PRO A 89 22.23 -6.47 24.67
N GLU A 90 22.28 -5.32 25.36
CA GLU A 90 21.13 -4.68 26.02
C GLU A 90 20.05 -4.17 25.06
N LEU A 91 20.36 -3.97 23.78
CA LEU A 91 19.36 -3.59 22.77
C LEU A 91 18.54 -4.77 22.27
N PHE A 92 19.08 -5.99 22.37
CA PHE A 92 18.49 -7.22 21.83
C PHE A 92 18.04 -8.21 22.91
N ALA A 93 18.54 -8.06 24.13
CA ALA A 93 17.86 -8.56 25.30
C ALA A 93 16.52 -7.82 25.32
N SER A 94 15.48 -8.48 24.80
CA SER A 94 14.10 -8.09 25.03
C SER A 94 14.04 -7.86 26.52
N ARG A 95 13.94 -6.59 26.95
CA ARG A 95 13.77 -6.20 28.34
C ARG A 95 12.79 -7.22 28.87
N THR A 96 13.30 -8.14 29.69
CA THR A 96 12.48 -8.95 30.57
C THR A 96 11.83 -7.86 31.38
N ILE A 97 10.66 -7.39 30.90
CA ILE A 97 9.68 -6.74 31.73
C ILE A 97 9.56 -7.78 32.81
N ALA A 98 10.21 -7.48 33.93
CA ALA A 98 10.24 -8.32 35.09
C ALA A 98 8.80 -8.76 35.23
N THR A 99 8.58 -10.05 35.10
CA THR A 99 7.40 -10.68 35.63
C THR A 99 7.51 -10.60 37.16
N ASP A 100 7.64 -9.40 37.71
CA ASP A 100 7.04 -9.04 38.98
C ASP A 100 5.56 -8.87 38.67
N VAL A 101 4.92 -9.99 38.32
CA VAL A 101 3.61 -10.23 38.90
C VAL A 101 3.97 -10.79 40.27
N PRO A 102 3.99 -9.96 41.33
CA PRO A 102 4.24 -10.49 42.67
C PRO A 102 3.15 -11.52 42.96
N LYS A 103 3.52 -12.80 42.96
CA LYS A 103 2.61 -13.93 43.28
C LYS A 103 2.25 -13.99 44.76
N SER A 104 2.26 -12.86 45.45
CA SER A 104 2.04 -12.72 46.89
C SER A 104 1.70 -11.26 47.21
N GLU A 105 0.67 -10.73 46.57
CA GLU A 105 0.06 -9.50 47.04
C GLU A 105 -1.06 -9.85 48.01
N ASP A 106 -0.97 -9.34 49.24
CA ASP A 106 -1.98 -9.48 50.28
C ASP A 106 -3.37 -9.18 49.70
N LEU A 107 -4.41 -9.92 50.12
CA LEU A 107 -5.78 -9.76 49.62
C LEU A 107 -6.26 -8.28 49.66
N SER A 108 -5.72 -7.51 50.60
CA SER A 108 -5.97 -6.07 50.75
C SER A 108 -5.41 -5.21 49.60
N THR A 109 -4.24 -5.53 49.04
CA THR A 109 -3.65 -4.79 47.91
C THR A 109 -4.34 -5.16 46.61
N LEU A 110 -4.72 -6.43 46.43
CA LEU A 110 -5.56 -6.82 45.29
C LEU A 110 -6.94 -6.14 45.36
N ALA A 111 -7.54 -6.05 46.54
CA ALA A 111 -8.80 -5.34 46.73
C ALA A 111 -8.66 -3.84 46.45
N SER A 112 -7.55 -3.20 46.82
CA SER A 112 -7.32 -1.78 46.55
C SER A 112 -7.06 -1.49 45.06
N ILE A 113 -6.39 -2.39 44.34
CA ILE A 113 -6.20 -2.31 42.89
C ILE A 113 -7.53 -2.53 42.16
N VAL A 114 -8.32 -3.53 42.57
CA VAL A 114 -9.65 -3.76 41.98
C VAL A 114 -10.58 -2.59 42.27
N LEU A 115 -10.52 -2.01 43.47
CA LEU A 115 -11.32 -0.84 43.83
C LEU A 115 -10.89 0.42 43.07
N SER A 116 -9.58 0.62 42.82
CA SER A 116 -9.10 1.74 42.02
C SER A 116 -9.49 1.65 40.55
N HIS A 117 -9.68 0.43 40.02
CA HIS A 117 -10.16 0.19 38.66
C HIS A 117 -11.67 -0.12 38.60
N ALA A 118 -12.39 -0.05 39.73
CA ALA A 118 -13.78 -0.48 39.83
C ALA A 118 -14.72 0.26 38.87
N THR A 119 -14.44 1.54 38.59
CA THR A 119 -15.22 2.38 37.68
C THR A 119 -14.95 2.07 36.21
N LEU A 120 -13.78 1.51 35.88
CA LEU A 120 -13.42 1.16 34.50
C LEU A 120 -14.11 -0.13 34.04
N PHE A 121 -14.44 -1.06 34.94
CA PHE A 121 -15.16 -2.28 34.59
C PHE A 121 -16.58 -2.03 34.03
N PRO A 122 -17.46 -1.23 34.67
CA PRO A 122 -18.77 -0.93 34.10
C PRO A 122 -18.65 -0.03 32.86
N GLU A 123 -17.66 0.87 32.78
CA GLU A 123 -17.43 1.67 31.58
C GLU A 123 -17.01 0.81 30.37
N THR A 124 -16.08 -0.13 30.57
CA THR A 124 -15.64 -1.05 29.52
C THR A 124 -16.72 -2.06 29.15
N ALA A 125 -17.48 -2.57 30.12
CA ALA A 125 -18.64 -3.42 29.85
C ALA A 125 -19.73 -2.68 29.06
N SER A 126 -20.00 -1.41 29.40
CA SER A 126 -20.92 -0.55 28.67
C SER A 126 -20.44 -0.27 27.25
N ARG A 127 -19.14 0.02 27.07
CA ARG A 127 -18.53 0.20 25.73
C ARG A 127 -18.58 -1.09 24.91
N LEU A 128 -18.29 -2.24 25.48
CA LEU A 128 -18.39 -3.54 24.79
C LEU A 128 -19.84 -3.89 24.44
N SER A 129 -20.79 -3.64 25.34
CA SER A 129 -22.21 -3.80 25.04
C SER A 129 -22.68 -2.85 23.93
N SER A 130 -22.22 -1.60 23.95
CA SER A 130 -22.49 -0.63 22.89
C SER A 130 -21.87 -1.05 21.55
N LEU A 131 -20.65 -1.60 21.53
CA LEU A 131 -20.04 -2.16 20.33
C LEU A 131 -20.78 -3.40 19.83
N GLN A 132 -21.31 -4.22 20.73
CA GLN A 132 -22.11 -5.40 20.38
C GLN A 132 -23.48 -5.01 19.79
N THR A 133 -24.00 -3.82 20.12
CA THR A 133 -25.20 -3.25 19.50
C THR A 133 -24.96 -2.58 18.15
N LEU A 134 -23.69 -2.38 17.73
CA LEU A 134 -23.41 -1.96 16.36
C LEU A 134 -23.70 -3.12 15.43
N GLN A 135 -24.74 -2.95 14.61
CA GLN A 135 -25.03 -3.91 13.54
C GLN A 135 -23.87 -3.87 12.55
N ILE A 136 -23.06 -4.92 12.57
CA ILE A 136 -22.12 -5.20 11.49
C ILE A 136 -22.99 -5.30 10.22
N PRO A 137 -22.69 -4.53 9.16
CA PRO A 137 -23.49 -4.55 7.95
C PRO A 137 -23.65 -6.00 7.46
N PRO A 138 -24.85 -6.40 7.03
CA PRO A 138 -25.13 -7.78 6.69
C PRO A 138 -24.15 -8.26 5.62
N ALA A 139 -23.61 -9.47 5.81
CA ALA A 139 -22.58 -10.04 4.93
C ALA A 139 -22.97 -10.07 3.44
N GLY A 140 -24.28 -10.05 3.14
CA GLY A 140 -24.80 -9.88 1.78
C GLY A 140 -24.37 -8.55 1.14
N GLN A 141 -24.54 -7.42 1.84
CA GLN A 141 -24.16 -6.10 1.31
C GLN A 141 -22.65 -5.96 1.13
N SER A 142 -21.85 -6.51 2.05
CA SER A 142 -20.39 -6.51 1.88
C SER A 142 -19.94 -7.43 0.74
N SER A 143 -20.62 -8.55 0.52
CA SER A 143 -20.36 -9.43 -0.64
C SER A 143 -20.74 -8.76 -1.97
N GLU A 144 -21.82 -7.99 -2.00
CA GLU A 144 -22.22 -7.19 -3.17
C GLU A 144 -21.18 -6.11 -3.48
N LEU A 145 -20.67 -5.41 -2.47
CA LEU A 145 -19.57 -4.45 -2.65
C LEU A 145 -18.31 -5.11 -3.20
N LEU A 146 -17.99 -6.32 -2.72
CA LEU A 146 -16.86 -7.09 -3.24
C LEU A 146 -17.07 -7.50 -4.71
N SER A 147 -18.32 -7.78 -5.11
CA SER A 147 -18.68 -8.10 -6.49
C SER A 147 -18.60 -6.88 -7.44
N LEU A 148 -18.69 -5.67 -6.90
CA LEU A 148 -18.57 -4.42 -7.68
C LEU A 148 -17.12 -4.00 -7.93
N ALA A 149 -16.19 -4.38 -7.05
CA ALA A 149 -14.76 -4.10 -7.22
C ALA A 149 -14.19 -4.47 -8.61
N PRO A 150 -14.42 -5.67 -9.18
CA PRO A 150 -13.90 -6.00 -10.51
C PRO A 150 -14.55 -5.16 -11.63
N ARG A 151 -15.81 -4.74 -11.46
CA ARG A 151 -16.48 -3.87 -12.44
C ARG A 151 -15.89 -2.46 -12.45
N LEU A 152 -15.57 -1.93 -11.27
CA LEU A 152 -14.89 -0.64 -11.12
C LEU A 152 -13.49 -0.67 -11.75
N GLU A 153 -12.76 -1.76 -11.54
CA GLU A 153 -11.45 -1.96 -12.15
C GLU A 153 -11.54 -2.04 -13.69
N GLN A 154 -12.55 -2.72 -14.23
CA GLN A 154 -12.79 -2.74 -15.68
C GLN A 154 -13.10 -1.36 -16.24
N THR A 155 -13.98 -0.59 -15.58
CA THR A 155 -14.31 0.78 -16.03
C THR A 155 -13.11 1.70 -15.95
N ARG A 156 -12.26 1.55 -14.93
CA ARG A 156 -11.05 2.34 -14.78
C ARG A 156 -10.05 2.11 -15.92
N ARG A 157 -9.88 0.85 -16.35
CA ARG A 157 -9.00 0.52 -17.48
C ARG A 157 -9.51 1.14 -18.78
N ILE A 158 -10.82 1.12 -18.99
CA ILE A 158 -11.43 1.77 -20.17
C ILE A 158 -11.22 3.28 -20.09
N GLU A 159 -11.36 3.90 -18.91
CA GLU A 159 -11.10 5.33 -18.72
C GLU A 159 -9.64 5.69 -19.04
N GLU A 160 -8.69 4.87 -18.60
CA GLU A 160 -7.26 5.04 -18.89
C GLU A 160 -7.01 4.95 -20.42
N GLU A 161 -7.54 3.93 -21.09
CA GLU A 161 -7.42 3.76 -22.56
C GLU A 161 -8.03 4.95 -23.32
N MET A 162 -9.24 5.38 -22.94
CA MET A 162 -9.90 6.56 -23.53
C MET A 162 -9.09 7.84 -23.29
N SER A 163 -8.44 7.98 -22.14
CA SER A 163 -7.62 9.15 -21.81
C SER A 163 -6.37 9.23 -22.68
N ASP A 164 -5.74 8.09 -22.94
CA ASP A 164 -4.58 7.97 -23.83
C ASP A 164 -4.98 8.31 -25.28
N GLU A 165 -6.08 7.74 -25.78
CA GLU A 165 -6.59 8.03 -27.14
C GLU A 165 -6.93 9.52 -27.31
N VAL A 166 -7.57 10.14 -26.33
CA VAL A 166 -7.88 11.57 -26.35
C VAL A 166 -6.61 12.41 -26.36
N SER A 167 -5.58 12.00 -25.61
CA SER A 167 -4.30 12.71 -25.59
C SER A 167 -3.60 12.66 -26.96
N ASP A 168 -3.59 11.49 -27.61
CA ASP A 168 -3.04 11.26 -28.94
C ASP A 168 -3.79 12.06 -30.01
N LEU A 169 -5.13 12.04 -29.98
CA LEU A 169 -5.96 12.79 -30.92
C LEU A 169 -5.75 14.30 -30.75
N ARG A 170 -5.60 14.78 -29.50
CA ARG A 170 -5.28 16.17 -29.21
C ARG A 170 -3.93 16.55 -29.81
N GLU A 171 -2.90 15.74 -29.63
CA GLU A 171 -1.58 16.01 -30.21
C GLU A 171 -1.63 16.06 -31.75
N ARG A 172 -2.30 15.09 -32.39
CA ARG A 172 -2.45 15.07 -33.85
C ARG A 172 -3.23 16.28 -34.36
N SER A 173 -4.31 16.66 -33.67
CA SER A 173 -5.10 17.83 -34.03
C SER A 173 -4.30 19.13 -33.88
N ALA A 174 -3.51 19.26 -32.80
CA ALA A 174 -2.65 20.41 -32.57
C ALA A 174 -1.59 20.53 -33.68
N ARG A 175 -0.93 19.43 -34.05
CA ARG A 175 0.04 19.41 -35.17
C ARG A 175 -0.60 19.79 -36.51
N CYS A 176 -1.82 19.31 -36.78
CA CYS A 176 -2.55 19.66 -38.00
C CYS A 176 -2.89 21.16 -38.04
N LEU A 177 -3.35 21.72 -36.92
CA LEU A 177 -3.63 23.15 -36.79
C LEU A 177 -2.36 23.99 -36.92
N GLU A 178 -1.27 23.60 -36.26
CA GLU A 178 0.02 24.28 -36.40
C GLU A 178 0.50 24.30 -37.85
N TRP A 179 0.40 23.17 -38.55
CA TRP A 179 0.76 23.07 -39.95
C TRP A 179 -0.12 23.96 -40.82
N TRP A 180 -1.44 23.94 -40.61
CA TRP A 180 -2.38 24.77 -41.34
C TRP A 180 -2.15 26.27 -41.11
N VAL A 181 -1.85 26.68 -39.87
CA VAL A 181 -1.52 28.07 -39.57
C VAL A 181 -0.21 28.47 -40.24
N LYS A 182 0.86 27.68 -40.10
CA LYS A 182 2.18 28.00 -40.67
C LYS A 182 2.17 28.05 -42.19
N ILE A 183 1.59 27.05 -42.84
CA ILE A 183 1.64 26.96 -44.32
C ILE A 183 0.44 27.65 -44.95
N GLY A 184 -0.76 27.37 -44.44
CA GLY A 184 -2.00 27.84 -45.02
C GLY A 184 -2.22 29.33 -44.80
N VAL A 185 -2.05 29.83 -43.57
CA VAL A 185 -2.30 31.24 -43.26
C VAL A 185 -1.06 32.09 -43.53
N VAL A 186 0.05 31.78 -42.86
CA VAL A 186 1.28 32.60 -42.97
C VAL A 186 1.89 32.46 -44.36
N GLY A 187 2.13 31.24 -44.82
CA GLY A 187 2.71 31.02 -46.15
C GLY A 187 1.88 31.63 -47.29
N MET A 188 0.56 31.51 -47.25
CA MET A 188 -0.30 32.16 -48.25
C MET A 188 -0.26 33.68 -48.15
N GLY A 189 -0.15 34.25 -46.93
CA GLY A 189 0.06 35.68 -46.71
C GLY A 189 1.32 36.20 -47.41
N ASP A 190 2.45 35.50 -47.25
CA ASP A 190 3.70 35.86 -47.92
C ASP A 190 3.57 35.82 -49.45
N LEU A 191 2.89 34.80 -49.99
CA LEU A 191 2.61 34.71 -51.42
C LEU A 191 1.72 35.87 -51.92
N TRP A 192 0.70 36.24 -51.14
CA TRP A 192 -0.16 37.37 -51.47
C TRP A 192 0.60 38.69 -51.46
N GLU A 193 1.45 38.91 -50.46
CA GLU A 193 2.30 40.12 -50.38
C GLU A 193 3.26 40.21 -51.57
N ASP A 194 3.91 39.11 -51.93
CA ASP A 194 4.78 39.05 -53.12
C ASP A 194 4.02 39.35 -54.41
N TRP A 195 2.80 38.82 -54.54
CA TRP A 195 1.96 39.03 -55.71
C TRP A 195 1.49 40.48 -55.81
N GLU A 196 1.01 41.05 -54.71
CA GLU A 196 0.64 42.46 -54.59
C GLU A 196 1.84 43.36 -54.92
N GLY A 197 3.02 43.05 -54.39
CA GLY A 197 4.26 43.77 -54.68
C GLY A 197 4.65 43.73 -56.16
N ARG A 198 4.41 42.61 -56.86
CA ARG A 198 4.62 42.50 -58.31
C ARG A 198 3.59 43.28 -59.11
N VAL A 199 2.32 43.18 -58.76
CA VAL A 199 1.24 43.95 -59.40
C VAL A 199 1.48 45.45 -59.23
N ALA A 200 1.80 45.91 -58.01
CA ALA A 200 2.14 47.30 -57.73
C ALA A 200 3.39 47.79 -58.48
N LYS A 201 4.36 46.92 -58.80
CA LYS A 201 5.49 47.28 -59.68
C LYS A 201 5.01 47.49 -61.10
N VAL A 202 4.19 46.58 -61.64
CA VAL A 202 3.63 46.68 -63.00
C VAL A 202 2.78 47.94 -63.13
N GLU A 203 1.89 48.22 -62.17
CA GLU A 203 1.08 49.44 -62.13
C GLU A 203 1.95 50.70 -62.12
N ARG A 204 2.98 50.74 -61.27
CA ARG A 204 3.93 51.87 -61.26
C ARG A 204 4.67 52.03 -62.58
N HIS A 205 4.97 50.93 -63.30
CA HIS A 205 5.57 51.00 -64.63
C HIS A 205 4.58 51.54 -65.67
N LEU A 206 3.33 51.11 -65.62
CA LEU A 206 2.26 51.57 -66.52
C LEU A 206 2.00 53.07 -66.32
N ILE A 207 1.84 53.52 -65.07
CA ILE A 207 1.64 54.94 -64.72
C ILE A 207 2.82 55.79 -65.21
N ARG A 208 4.06 55.31 -65.05
CA ARG A 208 5.26 56.00 -65.54
C ARG A 208 5.30 56.07 -67.06
N TRP A 209 4.88 55.01 -67.74
CA TRP A 209 4.83 54.96 -69.20
C TRP A 209 3.74 55.89 -69.74
N GLU A 210 2.53 55.86 -69.17
CA GLU A 210 1.44 56.77 -69.52
C GLU A 210 1.81 58.24 -69.30
N ARG A 211 2.52 58.56 -68.21
CA ARG A 211 3.00 59.92 -67.96
C ARG A 211 3.95 60.39 -69.06
N ARG A 212 4.92 59.56 -69.46
CA ARG A 212 5.83 59.89 -70.57
C ARG A 212 5.07 60.04 -71.89
N ALA A 213 4.14 59.15 -72.19
CA ALA A 213 3.32 59.24 -73.39
C ALA A 213 2.49 60.54 -73.43
N LYS A 214 1.94 60.97 -72.27
CA LYS A 214 1.23 62.26 -72.15
C LYS A 214 2.15 63.47 -72.28
N GLU A 215 3.37 63.40 -71.76
CA GLU A 215 4.38 64.45 -71.92
C GLU A 215 4.78 64.58 -73.41
N GLU A 216 5.03 63.47 -74.10
CA GLU A 216 5.35 63.44 -75.54
C GLU A 216 4.19 63.96 -76.42
N GLN A 217 2.94 63.66 -76.04
CA GLN A 217 1.74 64.19 -76.72
C GLN A 217 1.42 65.64 -76.36
N GLY A 218 1.97 66.17 -75.25
CA GLY A 218 1.82 67.55 -74.81
C GLY A 218 2.81 68.55 -75.43
N TYR A 219 3.68 68.10 -76.35
CA TYR A 219 4.59 68.93 -77.15
C TYR A 219 4.11 69.12 -78.61
N LEU A 220 2.81 69.28 -78.81
CA LEU A 220 2.18 69.83 -80.02
C LEU A 220 1.34 71.04 -79.62
#